data_AF-A0A1I0ZYY9-F1
#
_entry.id   AF-A0A1I0ZYY9-F1
#
_cell.length_a   1.000
_cell.length_b   1.000
_cell.length_c   1.000
_cell.angle_alpha   90.00
_cell.angle_beta   90.00
_cell.angle_gamma   90.00
#
_symmetry.space_group_name_H-M   'P 1'
#
loop_
_entity.id
_entity.type
_entity.pdbx_description
1 polymer ?
#
loop_
_entity_poly.entity_id
_entity_poly.type
_entity_poly.pdbx_seq_one_letter_code
_entity_poly.pdbx_strand_id
1 'polypeptide(L)'
;MGLFINKNKHPSVFQNDGNILEPNQAYYHKDNFSDMINEQKEINQTLSKAFQELKTLYHREQHANTSKWENIGDQLRALRDREREHETFERQAMEWLAKLDKNNQQLQYIMENENTMKKEVAGRVESLNTASQKIVERLAAYEAVNQDMAQQMTALAELNREMADQMTGQDQAQENVLNRLESQGALMEKVHRQISELRSILFERSSYLAEKIEDSYNLTSSYFYKLMNGSDQPLTLYMDQRKAGSEKRD
;
A
#
# COMPACT_ATOMS: atom_id res chain seq x y z
N MET A 1 -47.55 -110.28 -92.60
CA MET A 1 -46.37 -109.82 -93.37
C MET A 1 -45.63 -111.05 -93.87
N GLY A 2 -45.40 -111.18 -95.19
CA GLY A 2 -44.76 -112.35 -95.79
C GLY A 2 -43.24 -112.29 -95.67
N LEU A 3 -42.62 -113.34 -95.12
CA LEU A 3 -41.18 -113.52 -95.02
C LEU A 3 -40.62 -114.14 -96.31
N PHE A 4 -39.70 -113.43 -96.98
CA PHE A 4 -38.93 -113.95 -98.11
C PHE A 4 -37.66 -114.65 -97.61
N ILE A 5 -37.56 -115.97 -97.80
CA ILE A 5 -36.38 -116.76 -97.43
C ILE A 5 -35.58 -117.11 -98.69
N ASN A 6 -34.38 -116.57 -98.81
CA ASN A 6 -33.48 -116.78 -99.95
C ASN A 6 -32.58 -118.02 -99.71
N LYS A 7 -32.92 -119.15 -100.35
CA LYS A 7 -32.31 -120.47 -100.12
C LYS A 7 -30.87 -120.65 -100.66
N ASN A 8 -30.29 -119.65 -101.34
CA ASN A 8 -28.99 -119.80 -102.01
C ASN A 8 -27.78 -119.24 -101.26
N LYS A 9 -27.96 -118.56 -100.12
CA LYS A 9 -26.85 -117.93 -99.36
C LYS A 9 -26.65 -118.44 -97.93
N HIS A 10 -27.59 -119.18 -97.37
CA HIS A 10 -27.48 -119.69 -95.99
C HIS A 10 -27.96 -121.15 -95.89
N PRO A 11 -27.12 -122.13 -96.25
CA PRO A 11 -27.46 -123.56 -96.21
C PRO A 11 -27.59 -124.12 -94.78
N SER A 12 -27.25 -123.34 -93.75
CA SER A 12 -27.32 -123.74 -92.34
C SER A 12 -28.57 -123.23 -91.61
N VAL A 13 -29.55 -122.65 -92.31
CA VAL A 13 -30.83 -122.24 -91.70
C VAL A 13 -31.76 -123.44 -91.67
N PHE A 14 -31.92 -124.01 -90.48
CA PHE A 14 -32.77 -125.16 -90.22
C PHE A 14 -34.25 -124.73 -90.28
N GLN A 15 -35.00 -125.23 -91.27
CA GLN A 15 -36.45 -125.06 -91.35
C GLN A 15 -37.10 -126.22 -90.57
N ASN A 16 -37.75 -125.90 -89.45
CA ASN A 16 -38.48 -126.89 -88.66
C ASN A 16 -39.89 -127.03 -89.25
N ASP A 17 -40.20 -128.20 -89.84
CA ASP A 17 -41.51 -128.53 -90.40
C ASP A 17 -42.50 -129.05 -89.33
N GLY A 18 -42.20 -128.82 -88.05
CA GLY A 18 -43.07 -129.14 -86.92
C GLY A 18 -44.30 -128.22 -86.85
N ASN A 19 -45.46 -128.82 -86.58
CA ASN A 19 -46.73 -128.11 -86.40
C ASN A 19 -46.62 -127.11 -85.24
N ILE A 20 -46.74 -125.82 -85.52
CA ILE A 20 -46.66 -124.77 -84.50
C ILE A 20 -47.94 -124.85 -83.67
N LEU A 21 -47.82 -125.17 -82.37
CA LEU A 21 -48.90 -125.01 -81.40
C LEU A 21 -49.15 -123.51 -81.23
N GLU A 22 -50.11 -122.97 -81.98
CA GLU A 22 -50.68 -121.66 -81.69
C GLU A 22 -51.48 -121.72 -80.36
N PRO A 23 -51.52 -120.64 -79.55
CA PRO A 23 -50.83 -119.37 -79.70
C PRO A 23 -49.81 -119.12 -78.56
N ASN A 24 -48.58 -118.76 -78.91
CA ASN A 24 -47.55 -118.27 -77.97
C ASN A 24 -47.58 -116.74 -77.76
N GLN A 25 -48.68 -116.08 -78.14
CA GLN A 25 -48.94 -114.66 -77.89
C GLN A 25 -50.15 -114.53 -76.95
N ALA A 26 -49.89 -114.20 -75.70
CA ALA A 26 -50.94 -113.71 -74.80
C ALA A 26 -51.30 -112.28 -75.23
N TYR A 27 -52.59 -112.00 -75.40
CA TYR A 27 -53.09 -110.64 -75.64
C TYR A 27 -52.68 -109.72 -74.48
N TYR A 28 -51.72 -108.82 -74.68
CA TYR A 28 -51.48 -107.71 -73.76
C TYR A 28 -52.54 -106.64 -74.03
N HIS A 29 -53.68 -106.76 -73.35
CA HIS A 29 -54.69 -105.71 -73.33
C HIS A 29 -54.28 -104.67 -72.28
N LYS A 30 -53.53 -103.65 -72.71
CA LYS A 30 -53.27 -102.47 -71.90
C LYS A 30 -54.52 -101.61 -71.91
N ASP A 31 -55.17 -101.51 -70.76
CA ASP A 31 -56.28 -100.58 -70.58
C ASP A 31 -55.72 -99.17 -70.42
N ASN A 32 -55.50 -98.52 -71.57
CA ASN A 32 -54.96 -97.16 -71.64
C ASN A 32 -55.83 -96.15 -70.86
N PHE A 33 -57.12 -96.44 -70.63
CA PHE A 33 -57.97 -95.57 -69.82
C PHE A 33 -57.68 -95.75 -68.33
N SER A 34 -57.51 -96.99 -67.85
CA SER A 34 -57.06 -97.24 -66.48
C SER A 34 -55.68 -96.64 -66.21
N ASP A 35 -54.75 -96.69 -67.16
CA ASP A 35 -53.44 -96.04 -67.03
C ASP A 35 -53.56 -94.51 -66.99
N MET A 36 -54.39 -93.91 -67.84
CA MET A 36 -54.68 -92.47 -67.80
C MET A 36 -55.32 -92.03 -66.47
N ILE A 37 -56.25 -92.82 -65.93
CA ILE A 37 -56.88 -92.55 -64.63
C ILE A 37 -55.85 -92.66 -63.49
N ASN A 38 -54.94 -93.64 -63.56
CA ASN A 38 -53.86 -93.78 -62.60
C ASN A 38 -52.86 -92.62 -62.67
N GLU A 39 -52.45 -92.21 -63.88
CA GLU A 39 -51.60 -91.03 -64.11
C GLU A 39 -52.29 -89.75 -63.62
N GLN A 40 -53.58 -89.57 -63.90
CA GLN A 40 -54.34 -88.41 -63.41
C GLN A 40 -54.41 -88.40 -61.88
N LYS A 41 -54.58 -89.56 -61.24
CA LYS A 41 -54.57 -89.69 -59.78
C LYS A 41 -53.20 -89.35 -59.21
N GLU A 42 -52.13 -89.82 -59.84
CA GLU A 42 -50.75 -89.52 -59.45
C GLU A 42 -50.41 -88.03 -59.61
N ILE A 43 -50.81 -87.42 -60.72
CA ILE A 43 -50.68 -85.98 -60.96
C ILE A 43 -51.44 -85.19 -59.91
N ASN A 44 -52.69 -85.56 -59.61
CA ASN A 44 -53.48 -84.88 -58.58
C ASN A 44 -52.86 -85.02 -57.17
N GLN A 45 -52.28 -86.19 -56.85
CA GLN A 45 -51.55 -86.40 -55.61
C GLN A 45 -50.29 -85.55 -55.53
N THR A 46 -49.50 -85.49 -56.61
CA THR A 46 -48.29 -84.66 -56.71
C THR A 46 -48.62 -83.17 -56.60
N LEU A 47 -49.67 -82.73 -57.29
CA LEU A 47 -50.17 -81.36 -57.21
C LEU A 47 -50.63 -81.02 -55.79
N SER A 48 -51.36 -81.92 -55.14
CA SER A 48 -51.81 -81.72 -53.75
C SER A 48 -50.63 -81.61 -52.77
N LYS A 49 -49.59 -82.43 -52.95
CA LYS A 49 -48.34 -82.35 -52.18
C LYS A 49 -47.62 -81.02 -52.42
N ALA A 50 -47.46 -80.62 -53.68
CA ALA A 50 -46.83 -79.34 -54.04
C ALA A 50 -47.60 -78.14 -53.45
N PHE A 51 -48.94 -78.17 -53.45
CA PHE A 51 -49.76 -77.14 -52.79
C PHE A 51 -49.57 -77.12 -51.28
N GLN A 52 -49.47 -78.28 -50.63
CA GLN A 52 -49.19 -78.35 -49.19
C GLN A 52 -47.79 -77.81 -48.86
N GLU A 53 -46.78 -78.20 -49.64
CA GLU A 53 -45.41 -77.69 -49.50
C GLU A 53 -45.36 -76.17 -49.69
N LEU A 54 -45.99 -75.64 -50.74
CA LEU A 54 -46.09 -74.21 -50.98
C LEU A 54 -46.77 -73.47 -49.82
N LYS A 55 -47.84 -74.03 -49.27
CA LYS A 55 -48.53 -73.47 -48.11
C LYS A 55 -47.62 -73.44 -46.87
N THR A 56 -46.86 -74.51 -46.62
CA THR A 56 -45.91 -74.55 -45.50
C THR A 56 -44.76 -73.55 -45.68
N LEU A 57 -44.23 -73.42 -46.90
CA LEU A 57 -43.22 -72.42 -47.24
C LEU A 57 -43.76 -71.01 -47.02
N TYR A 58 -44.97 -70.72 -47.50
CA TYR A 58 -45.61 -69.42 -47.33
C TYR A 58 -45.80 -69.06 -45.85
N HIS A 59 -46.30 -69.98 -45.02
CA HIS A 59 -46.42 -69.74 -43.58
C HIS A 59 -45.06 -69.51 -42.91
N ARG A 60 -44.04 -70.29 -43.29
CA ARG A 60 -42.67 -70.11 -42.77
C ARG A 60 -42.09 -68.74 -43.15
N GLU A 61 -42.26 -68.32 -44.40
CA GLU A 61 -41.83 -67.01 -44.90
C GLU A 61 -42.56 -65.88 -44.18
N GLN A 62 -43.88 -66.01 -43.99
CA GLN A 62 -44.69 -65.05 -43.27
C GLN A 62 -44.21 -64.88 -41.81
N HIS A 63 -43.96 -65.98 -41.10
CA HIS A 63 -43.43 -65.92 -39.73
C HIS A 63 -42.03 -65.30 -39.68
N ALA A 64 -41.15 -65.68 -40.61
CA ALA A 64 -39.81 -65.09 -40.72
C ALA A 64 -39.86 -63.59 -41.06
N ASN A 65 -40.85 -63.15 -41.83
CA ASN A 65 -41.04 -61.74 -42.14
C ASN A 65 -41.64 -60.98 -40.96
N THR A 66 -42.59 -61.55 -40.22
CA THR A 66 -43.12 -60.91 -39.00
C THR A 66 -42.02 -60.64 -37.98
N SER A 67 -41.11 -61.59 -37.73
CA SER A 67 -40.01 -61.38 -36.79
C SER A 67 -38.99 -60.34 -37.29
N LYS A 68 -38.75 -60.26 -38.60
CA LYS A 68 -37.95 -59.17 -39.19
C LYS A 68 -38.62 -57.82 -38.99
N TRP A 69 -39.93 -57.71 -39.21
CA TRP A 69 -40.69 -56.48 -39.02
C TRP A 69 -40.73 -56.05 -37.55
N GLU A 70 -40.85 -57.00 -36.63
CA GLU A 70 -40.76 -56.75 -35.19
C GLU A 70 -39.39 -56.18 -34.81
N ASN A 71 -38.31 -56.81 -35.29
CA ASN A 71 -36.95 -56.34 -35.05
C ASN A 71 -36.72 -54.92 -35.63
N ILE A 72 -37.17 -54.67 -36.87
CA ILE A 72 -37.12 -53.33 -37.48
C ILE A 72 -37.91 -52.32 -36.65
N GLY A 73 -39.08 -52.72 -36.13
CA GLY A 73 -39.90 -51.89 -35.25
C GLY A 73 -39.17 -51.52 -33.96
N ASP A 74 -38.50 -52.48 -33.33
CA ASP A 74 -37.73 -52.25 -32.11
C ASP A 74 -36.49 -51.39 -32.37
N GLN A 75 -35.79 -51.60 -33.48
CA GLN A 75 -34.67 -50.74 -33.90
C GLN A 75 -35.11 -49.30 -34.15
N LEU A 76 -36.27 -49.09 -34.80
CA LEU A 76 -36.83 -47.76 -35.02
C LEU A 76 -37.23 -47.07 -33.71
N ARG A 77 -37.77 -47.82 -32.74
CA ARG A 77 -38.05 -47.27 -31.40
C ARG A 77 -36.76 -46.86 -30.69
N ALA A 78 -35.76 -47.75 -30.66
CA ALA A 78 -34.46 -47.45 -30.05
C ALA A 78 -33.79 -46.22 -30.69
N LEU A 79 -33.87 -46.09 -32.02
CA LEU A 79 -33.33 -44.94 -32.74
C LEU A 79 -34.08 -43.66 -32.39
N ARG A 80 -35.41 -43.72 -32.26
CA ARG A 80 -36.23 -42.57 -31.83
C ARG A 80 -35.93 -42.15 -30.39
N ASP A 81 -35.71 -43.10 -29.49
CA ASP A 81 -35.38 -42.80 -28.11
C ASP A 81 -33.98 -42.18 -28.01
N ARG A 82 -33.01 -42.69 -28.79
CA ARG A 82 -31.67 -42.09 -28.89
C ARG A 82 -31.71 -40.67 -29.45
N GLU A 83 -32.56 -40.40 -30.44
CA GLU A 83 -32.72 -39.05 -31.00
C GLU A 83 -33.20 -38.06 -29.93
N ARG A 84 -34.18 -38.48 -29.10
CA ARG A 84 -34.65 -37.67 -27.98
C ARG A 84 -33.55 -37.42 -26.95
N GLU A 85 -32.75 -38.43 -26.62
CA GLU A 85 -31.60 -38.26 -25.73
C GLU A 85 -30.58 -37.27 -26.33
N HIS A 86 -30.31 -37.37 -27.63
CA HIS A 86 -29.45 -36.42 -28.34
C HIS A 86 -30.00 -34.99 -28.27
N GLU A 87 -31.28 -34.76 -28.54
CA GLU A 87 -31.89 -33.43 -28.42
C GLU A 87 -31.78 -32.87 -26.99
N THR A 88 -31.95 -33.72 -25.97
CA THR A 88 -31.80 -33.28 -24.58
C THR A 88 -30.36 -32.93 -24.23
N PHE A 89 -29.40 -33.72 -24.72
CA PHE A 89 -27.98 -33.46 -24.55
C PHE A 89 -27.56 -32.16 -25.26
N GLU A 90 -28.00 -31.95 -26.50
CA GLU A 90 -27.71 -30.72 -27.25
C GLU A 90 -28.24 -29.48 -26.53
N ARG A 91 -29.44 -29.56 -25.95
CA ARG A 91 -30.00 -28.47 -25.15
C ARG A 91 -29.15 -28.17 -23.92
N GLN A 92 -28.72 -29.21 -23.20
CA GLN A 92 -27.84 -29.07 -22.03
C GLN A 92 -26.47 -28.48 -22.42
N ALA A 93 -25.90 -28.93 -23.54
CA ALA A 93 -24.64 -28.42 -24.05
C ALA A 93 -24.77 -26.92 -24.42
N MET A 94 -25.86 -26.51 -25.05
CA MET A 94 -26.14 -25.10 -25.35
C MET A 94 -26.30 -24.26 -24.08
N GLU A 95 -26.98 -24.77 -23.05
CA GLU A 95 -27.07 -24.09 -21.75
C GLU A 95 -25.71 -23.94 -21.07
N TRP A 96 -24.85 -24.97 -21.15
CA TRP A 96 -23.49 -24.90 -20.62
C TRP A 96 -22.62 -23.92 -21.39
N LEU A 97 -22.72 -23.89 -22.72
CA LEU A 97 -22.03 -22.91 -23.56
C LEU A 97 -22.49 -21.48 -23.26
N ALA A 98 -23.79 -21.25 -23.08
CA ALA A 98 -24.31 -19.94 -22.71
C ALA A 98 -23.83 -19.49 -21.32
N LYS A 99 -23.77 -20.41 -20.34
CA LYS A 99 -23.21 -20.13 -19.01
C LYS A 99 -21.71 -19.84 -19.08
N LEU A 100 -20.97 -20.60 -19.89
CA LEU A 100 -19.53 -20.41 -20.09
C LEU A 100 -19.25 -19.06 -20.73
N ASP A 101 -20.00 -18.68 -21.76
CA ASP A 101 -19.87 -17.39 -22.44
C ASP A 101 -20.16 -16.23 -21.49
N LYS A 102 -21.25 -16.31 -20.71
CA LYS A 102 -21.59 -15.31 -19.69
C LYS A 102 -20.48 -15.17 -18.64
N ASN A 103 -19.94 -16.28 -18.15
CA ASN A 103 -18.84 -16.26 -17.19
C ASN A 103 -17.57 -15.66 -17.80
N ASN A 104 -17.29 -15.94 -19.06
CA ASN A 104 -16.14 -15.37 -19.78
C ASN A 104 -16.29 -13.85 -19.96
N GLN A 105 -17.48 -13.36 -20.31
CA GLN A 105 -17.78 -11.93 -20.38
C GLN A 105 -17.61 -11.25 -19.01
N GLN A 106 -18.08 -11.90 -17.94
CA GLN A 106 -17.89 -11.38 -16.58
C GLN A 106 -16.41 -11.33 -16.17
N LEU A 107 -15.63 -12.35 -16.53
CA LEU A 107 -14.18 -12.35 -16.30
C LEU A 107 -13.47 -11.25 -17.08
N GLN A 108 -13.85 -11.01 -18.33
CA GLN A 108 -13.31 -9.89 -19.12
C GLN A 108 -13.61 -8.55 -18.46
N TYR A 109 -14.85 -8.33 -18.01
CA TYR A 109 -15.22 -7.11 -17.28
C TYR A 109 -14.41 -6.93 -16.00
N ILE A 110 -14.22 -7.99 -15.21
CA ILE A 110 -13.41 -7.94 -13.99
C ILE A 110 -11.95 -7.63 -14.32
N MET A 111 -11.39 -8.24 -15.37
CA MET A 111 -10.02 -7.98 -15.81
C MET A 111 -9.81 -6.54 -16.29
N GLU A 112 -10.75 -5.98 -17.04
CA GLU A 112 -10.70 -4.58 -17.46
C GLU A 112 -10.72 -3.64 -16.26
N ASN A 113 -11.62 -3.89 -15.31
CA ASN A 113 -11.71 -3.10 -14.08
C ASN A 113 -10.48 -3.26 -13.18
N GLU A 114 -9.89 -4.46 -13.11
CA GLU A 114 -8.64 -4.66 -12.38
C GLU A 114 -7.49 -3.89 -13.03
N ASN A 115 -7.45 -3.82 -14.36
CA ASN A 115 -6.43 -3.09 -15.10
C ASN A 115 -6.58 -1.57 -14.93
N THR A 116 -7.81 -1.04 -14.91
CA THR A 116 -8.05 0.38 -14.61
C THR A 116 -7.66 0.70 -13.17
N MET A 117 -8.02 -0.15 -12.20
CA MET A 117 -7.65 0.02 -10.80
C MET A 117 -6.12 -0.03 -10.61
N LYS A 118 -5.42 -0.94 -11.29
CA LYS A 118 -3.95 -1.00 -11.28
C LYS A 118 -3.31 0.29 -11.80
N LYS A 119 -3.84 0.87 -12.89
CA LYS A 119 -3.36 2.16 -13.42
C LYS A 119 -3.59 3.30 -12.43
N GLU A 120 -4.75 3.33 -11.78
CA GLU A 120 -5.05 4.34 -10.77
C GLU A 120 -4.12 4.24 -9.56
N VAL A 121 -3.92 3.02 -9.04
CA VAL A 121 -2.99 2.76 -7.93
C VAL A 121 -1.57 3.15 -8.30
N ALA A 122 -1.11 2.82 -9.52
CA ALA A 122 0.21 3.23 -10.00
C ALA A 122 0.36 4.75 -10.02
N GLY A 123 -0.64 5.49 -10.53
CA GLY A 123 -0.63 6.96 -10.51
C GLY A 123 -0.64 7.56 -9.09
N ARG A 124 -1.39 6.94 -8.15
CA ARG A 124 -1.36 7.33 -6.74
C ARG A 124 0.01 7.08 -6.09
N VAL A 125 0.66 5.96 -6.40
CA VAL A 125 2.01 5.66 -5.90
C VAL A 125 3.05 6.65 -6.46
N GLU A 126 2.95 7.00 -7.74
CA GLU A 126 3.86 7.98 -8.37
C GLU A 126 3.69 9.38 -7.76
N SER A 127 2.45 9.82 -7.53
CA SER A 127 2.18 11.11 -6.87
C SER A 127 2.64 11.10 -5.41
N LEU A 128 2.44 10.00 -4.67
CA LEU A 128 2.98 9.82 -3.33
C LEU A 128 4.51 9.89 -3.32
N ASN A 129 5.17 9.20 -4.24
CA ASN A 129 6.63 9.21 -4.36
C ASN A 129 7.16 10.63 -4.63
N THR A 130 6.50 11.35 -5.53
CA THR A 130 6.82 12.76 -5.81
C THR A 130 6.63 13.65 -4.58
N ALA A 131 5.56 13.45 -3.82
CA ALA A 131 5.31 14.18 -2.58
C ALA A 131 6.36 13.85 -1.51
N SER A 132 6.72 12.58 -1.34
CA SER A 132 7.79 12.12 -0.45
C SER A 132 9.13 12.76 -0.82
N GLN A 133 9.47 12.83 -2.11
CA GLN A 133 10.71 13.46 -2.56
C GLN A 133 10.74 14.97 -2.23
N LYS A 134 9.62 15.68 -2.45
CA LYS A 134 9.49 17.09 -2.02
C LYS A 134 9.59 17.28 -0.51
N ILE A 135 9.09 16.34 0.28
CA ILE A 135 9.23 16.37 1.75
C ILE A 135 10.71 16.21 2.15
N VAL A 136 11.43 15.28 1.52
CA VAL A 136 12.87 15.09 1.74
C VAL A 136 13.65 16.36 1.39
N GLU A 137 13.37 16.98 0.24
CA GLU A 137 14.00 18.24 -0.16
C GLU A 137 13.72 19.36 0.85
N ARG A 138 12.47 19.48 1.33
CA ARG A 138 12.12 20.46 2.38
C ARG A 138 12.83 20.17 3.70
N LEU A 139 12.94 18.91 4.11
CA LEU A 139 13.64 18.52 5.33
C LEU A 139 15.13 18.87 5.24
N ALA A 140 15.78 18.64 4.10
CA ALA A 140 17.17 19.04 3.88
C ALA A 140 17.35 20.57 3.96
N ALA A 141 16.40 21.34 3.41
CA ALA A 141 16.42 22.80 3.55
C ALA A 141 16.23 23.25 5.01
N TYR A 142 15.33 22.59 5.75
CA TYR A 142 15.14 22.83 7.18
C TYR A 142 16.38 22.49 8.02
N GLU A 143 17.10 21.42 7.67
CA GLU A 143 18.34 21.04 8.32
C GLU A 143 19.41 22.13 8.15
N ALA A 144 19.55 22.68 6.94
CA ALA A 144 20.48 23.78 6.66
C ALA A 144 20.13 25.04 7.48
N VAL A 145 18.85 25.42 7.56
CA VAL A 145 18.40 26.56 8.37
C VAL A 145 18.62 26.31 9.86
N ASN A 146 18.37 25.09 10.35
CA ASN A 146 18.64 24.73 11.75
C ASN A 146 20.13 24.78 12.09
N GLN A 147 21.01 24.35 11.17
CA GLN A 147 22.46 24.47 11.35
C GLN A 147 22.89 25.94 11.43
N ASP A 148 22.37 26.80 10.55
CA ASP A 148 22.65 28.24 10.60
C ASP A 148 22.15 28.87 11.91
N MET A 149 20.94 28.53 12.35
CA MET A 149 20.40 29.00 13.63
C MET A 149 21.24 28.51 14.82
N ALA A 150 21.70 27.27 14.80
CA ALA A 150 22.59 26.75 15.84
C ALA A 150 23.92 27.53 15.88
N GLN A 151 24.51 27.84 14.73
CA GLN A 151 25.72 28.68 14.65
C GLN A 151 25.47 30.08 15.21
N GLN A 152 24.35 30.72 14.87
CA GLN A 152 23.98 32.03 15.41
C GLN A 152 23.77 31.99 16.94
N MET A 153 23.14 30.94 17.48
CA MET A 153 23.00 30.75 18.93
C MET A 153 24.35 30.58 19.62
N THR A 154 25.29 29.84 19.01
CA THR A 154 26.66 29.72 19.54
C THR A 154 27.37 31.08 19.54
N ALA A 155 27.27 31.85 18.45
CA ALA A 155 27.86 33.18 18.38
C ALA A 155 27.26 34.15 19.42
N LEU A 156 25.94 34.09 19.65
CA LEU A 156 25.27 34.89 20.69
C LEU A 156 25.74 34.48 22.09
N ALA A 157 25.94 33.18 22.34
CA ALA A 157 26.45 32.69 23.61
C ALA A 157 27.90 33.16 23.86
N GLU A 158 28.74 33.17 22.82
CA GLU A 158 30.11 33.71 22.88
C GLU A 158 30.10 35.21 23.21
N LEU A 159 29.27 35.99 22.51
CA LEU A 159 29.13 37.44 22.75
C LEU A 159 28.64 37.73 24.17
N ASN A 160 27.65 36.98 24.66
CA ASN A 160 27.17 37.12 26.04
C ASN A 160 28.27 36.80 27.06
N ARG A 161 29.12 35.81 26.77
CA ARG A 161 30.27 35.47 27.63
C ARG A 161 31.29 36.61 27.65
N GLU A 162 31.62 37.17 26.50
CA GLU A 162 32.52 38.32 26.40
C GLU A 162 31.97 39.56 27.12
N MET A 163 30.67 39.82 26.98
CA MET A 163 29.99 40.91 27.69
C MET A 163 30.02 40.72 29.21
N ALA A 164 29.80 39.49 29.69
CA ALA A 164 29.91 39.16 31.11
C ALA A 164 31.34 39.37 31.62
N ASP A 165 32.35 38.93 30.86
CA ASP A 165 33.75 39.14 31.21
C ASP A 165 34.09 40.64 31.26
N GLN A 166 33.66 41.44 30.27
CA GLN A 166 33.85 42.90 30.28
C GLN A 166 33.15 43.57 31.47
N MET A 167 31.92 43.16 31.80
CA MET A 167 31.17 43.68 32.95
C MET A 167 31.91 43.40 34.25
N THR A 168 32.42 42.17 34.43
CA THR A 168 33.20 41.82 35.62
C THR A 168 34.50 42.63 35.72
N GLY A 169 35.16 42.91 34.58
CA GLY A 169 36.32 43.80 34.54
C GLY A 169 35.98 45.26 34.89
N GLN A 170 34.82 45.74 34.43
CA GLN A 170 34.33 47.08 34.77
C GLN A 170 33.97 47.21 36.25
N ASP A 171 33.33 46.20 36.84
CA ASP A 171 33.00 46.15 38.26
C ASP A 171 34.28 46.22 39.13
N GLN A 172 35.32 45.45 38.77
CA GLN A 172 36.62 45.53 39.45
C GLN A 172 37.28 46.91 39.30
N ALA A 173 37.18 47.53 38.12
CA ALA A 173 37.72 48.87 37.91
C ALA A 173 36.97 49.91 38.76
N GLN A 174 35.64 49.80 38.86
CA GLN A 174 34.83 50.67 39.71
C GLN A 174 35.14 50.48 41.20
N GLU A 175 35.30 49.24 41.66
CA GLU A 175 35.70 48.92 43.03
C GLU A 175 37.07 49.55 43.38
N ASN A 176 38.03 49.45 42.46
CA ASN A 176 39.33 50.11 42.62
C ASN A 176 39.23 51.64 42.71
N VAL A 177 38.36 52.26 41.90
CA VAL A 177 38.12 53.71 41.96
C VAL A 177 37.47 54.10 43.28
N LEU A 178 36.48 53.34 43.75
CA LEU A 178 35.83 53.55 45.05
C LEU A 178 36.82 53.46 46.20
N ASN A 179 37.66 52.42 46.24
CA ASN A 179 38.70 52.26 47.26
C ASN A 179 39.69 53.44 47.27
N ARG A 180 40.06 53.96 46.09
CA ARG A 180 40.92 55.16 45.99
C ARG A 180 40.22 56.42 46.47
N LEU A 181 38.95 56.60 46.13
CA LEU A 181 38.12 57.73 46.61
C LEU A 181 37.96 57.70 48.13
N GLU A 182 37.73 56.52 48.71
CA GLU A 182 37.63 56.34 50.16
C GLU A 182 38.95 56.67 50.86
N SER A 183 40.08 56.18 50.32
CA SER A 183 41.42 56.54 50.83
C SER A 183 41.70 58.04 50.75
N GLN A 184 41.31 58.69 49.65
CA GLN A 184 41.42 60.13 49.50
C GLN A 184 40.50 60.89 50.47
N GLY A 185 39.29 60.38 50.71
CA GLY A 185 38.37 60.91 51.71
C GLY A 185 38.98 60.88 53.12
N ALA A 186 39.58 59.76 53.51
CA ALA A 186 40.26 59.62 54.79
C ALA A 186 41.48 60.57 54.93
N LEU A 187 42.27 60.73 53.85
CA LEU A 187 43.37 61.70 53.81
C LEU A 187 42.86 63.15 53.93
N MET A 188 41.79 63.50 53.21
CA MET A 188 41.18 64.82 53.25
C MET A 188 40.65 65.14 54.66
N GLU A 189 40.01 64.18 55.31
CA GLU A 189 39.53 64.31 56.69
C GLU A 189 40.70 64.54 57.66
N LYS A 190 41.80 63.79 57.51
CA LYS A 190 43.01 64.00 58.30
C LYS A 190 43.60 65.40 58.10
N VAL A 191 43.70 65.87 56.85
CA VAL A 191 44.16 67.22 56.53
C VAL A 191 43.23 68.26 57.14
N HIS A 192 41.91 68.06 57.05
CA HIS A 192 40.93 68.94 57.65
C HIS A 192 41.11 69.04 59.18
N ARG A 193 41.33 67.89 59.85
CA ARG A 193 41.63 67.87 61.29
C ARG A 193 42.90 68.63 61.63
N GLN A 194 43.97 68.44 60.87
CA GLN A 194 45.23 69.17 61.05
C GLN A 194 45.08 70.68 60.85
N ILE A 195 44.29 71.12 59.87
CA ILE A 195 43.97 72.54 59.66
C ILE A 195 43.19 73.08 60.86
N SER A 196 42.26 72.31 61.41
CA SER A 196 41.51 72.69 62.62
C SER A 196 42.41 72.80 63.84
N GLU A 197 43.33 71.84 64.04
CA GLU A 197 44.36 71.88 65.10
C GLU A 197 45.26 73.12 64.94
N LEU A 198 45.75 73.39 63.72
CA LEU A 198 46.55 74.59 63.42
C LEU A 198 45.78 75.88 63.71
N ARG A 199 44.51 75.95 63.32
CA ARG A 199 43.64 77.09 63.62
C ARG A 199 43.51 77.28 65.14
N SER A 200 43.28 76.21 65.89
CA SER A 200 43.21 76.24 67.35
C SER A 200 44.51 76.77 67.97
N ILE A 201 45.66 76.25 67.53
CA ILE A 201 46.99 76.69 68.01
C ILE A 201 47.22 78.17 67.67
N LEU A 202 46.87 78.61 66.46
CA LEU A 202 47.02 80.01 66.05
C LEU A 202 46.13 80.93 66.88
N PHE A 203 44.88 80.55 67.16
CA PHE A 203 44.00 81.31 68.05
C PHE A 203 44.58 81.40 69.46
N GLU A 204 44.99 80.28 70.06
CA GLU A 204 45.58 80.26 71.40
C GLU A 204 46.84 81.15 71.47
N ARG A 205 47.77 80.99 70.52
CA ARG A 205 49.01 81.77 70.48
C ARG A 205 48.76 83.26 70.21
N SER A 206 47.82 83.59 69.32
CA SER A 206 47.46 84.98 69.03
C SER A 206 46.75 85.63 70.22
N SER A 207 45.86 84.90 70.89
CA SER A 207 45.20 85.34 72.12
C SER A 207 46.21 85.54 73.25
N TYR A 208 47.13 84.60 73.47
CA TYR A 208 48.21 84.75 74.46
C TYR A 208 49.12 85.94 74.14
N LEU A 209 49.46 86.16 72.87
CA LEU A 209 50.27 87.30 72.46
C LEU A 209 49.51 88.62 72.63
N ALA A 210 48.21 88.66 72.30
CA ALA A 210 47.35 89.81 72.52
C ALA A 210 47.25 90.13 74.02
N GLU A 211 47.03 89.13 74.87
CA GLU A 211 47.03 89.27 76.33
C GLU A 211 48.38 89.75 76.85
N LYS A 212 49.51 89.23 76.33
CA LYS A 212 50.85 89.72 76.71
C LYS A 212 51.12 91.14 76.25
N ILE A 213 50.66 91.53 75.06
CA ILE A 213 50.77 92.90 74.58
C ILE A 213 49.91 93.80 75.46
N GLU A 214 48.68 93.40 75.78
CA GLU A 214 47.77 94.13 76.68
C GLU A 214 48.36 94.27 78.09
N ASP A 215 48.90 93.20 78.67
CA ASP A 215 49.66 93.20 79.93
C ASP A 215 50.84 94.17 79.87
N SER A 216 51.65 94.12 78.79
CA SER A 216 52.82 94.98 78.62
C SER A 216 52.42 96.44 78.40
N TYR A 217 51.30 96.69 77.72
CA TYR A 217 50.74 98.02 77.52
C TYR A 217 50.18 98.56 78.84
N ASN A 218 49.48 97.76 79.63
CA ASN A 218 49.01 98.11 80.96
C ASN A 218 50.19 98.36 81.93
N LEU A 219 51.24 97.54 81.88
CA LEU A 219 52.44 97.70 82.69
C LEU A 219 53.23 98.95 82.30
N THR A 220 53.44 99.17 80.99
CA THR A 220 54.21 100.32 80.50
C THR A 220 53.40 101.60 80.64
N SER A 221 52.11 101.60 80.34
CA SER A 221 51.24 102.75 80.56
C SER A 221 51.12 103.07 82.04
N SER A 222 50.96 102.09 82.94
CA SER A 222 50.99 102.36 84.38
C SER A 222 52.34 102.91 84.82
N TYR A 223 53.47 102.43 84.29
CA TYR A 223 54.80 102.98 84.59
C TYR A 223 55.00 104.41 84.06
N PHE A 224 54.61 104.67 82.80
CA PHE A 224 54.70 105.98 82.16
C PHE A 224 53.74 106.98 82.80
N TYR A 225 52.55 106.53 83.18
CA TYR A 225 51.58 107.32 83.93
C TYR A 225 52.10 107.61 85.35
N LYS A 226 52.77 106.64 86.00
CA LYS A 226 53.46 106.83 87.29
C LYS A 226 54.61 107.84 87.17
N LEU A 227 55.28 107.89 86.01
CA LEU A 227 56.36 108.83 85.72
C LEU A 227 55.85 110.24 85.35
N MET A 228 54.71 110.34 84.64
CA MET A 228 54.15 111.60 84.15
C MET A 228 53.22 112.29 85.17
N ASN A 229 52.49 111.54 86.01
CA ASN A 229 51.43 112.10 86.86
C ASN A 229 51.63 111.97 88.38
N GLY A 230 52.74 111.40 88.87
CA GLY A 230 53.22 111.59 90.24
C GLY A 230 52.21 111.42 91.40
N SER A 231 51.22 110.53 91.33
CA SER A 231 50.34 110.20 92.48
C SER A 231 49.67 108.81 92.40
N ASP A 232 49.45 108.20 93.57
CA ASP A 232 48.89 106.85 93.79
C ASP A 232 47.34 106.80 93.74
N GLN A 233 46.73 107.02 92.57
CA GLN A 233 45.30 106.69 92.36
C GLN A 233 45.06 106.04 90.98
N PRO A 234 44.39 104.87 90.91
CA PRO A 234 44.21 104.14 89.66
C PRO A 234 43.13 104.82 88.80
N LEU A 235 43.46 105.12 87.54
CA LEU A 235 42.46 105.60 86.59
C LEU A 235 41.70 104.42 85.97
N THR A 236 40.43 104.28 86.36
CA THR A 236 39.38 103.67 85.55
C THR A 236 39.31 104.40 84.21
N LEU A 237 39.83 103.78 83.15
CA LEU A 237 39.64 104.30 81.80
C LEU A 237 38.31 103.77 81.26
N TYR A 238 37.33 104.67 81.19
CA TYR A 238 36.11 104.48 80.41
C TYR A 238 36.48 104.09 78.97
N MET A 239 36.07 102.90 78.52
CA MET A 239 35.92 102.62 77.09
C MET A 239 34.52 103.05 76.64
N ASP A 240 34.50 104.15 75.90
CA ASP A 240 33.35 104.60 75.13
C ASP A 240 33.07 103.59 74.00
N GLN A 241 31.86 103.04 74.02
CA GLN A 241 31.28 102.34 72.88
C GLN A 241 31.11 103.34 71.74
N ARG A 242 31.91 103.24 70.67
CA ARG A 242 31.54 103.68 69.31
C ARG A 242 32.60 103.30 68.27
N LYS A 243 32.39 102.15 67.63
CA LYS A 243 32.61 102.00 66.19
C LYS A 243 31.48 101.15 65.62
N ALA A 244 30.41 101.85 65.27
CA ALA A 244 29.43 101.39 64.29
C ALA A 244 29.93 101.71 62.88
N GLY A 245 29.58 100.85 61.93
CA GLY A 245 29.70 101.10 60.49
C GLY A 245 30.33 99.91 59.77
N SER A 246 29.58 98.83 59.51
CA SER A 246 28.75 98.67 58.30
C SER A 246 29.58 98.44 57.03
N GLU A 247 29.69 97.18 56.61
CA GLU A 247 29.70 96.84 55.19
C GLU A 247 28.74 95.66 54.97
N LYS A 248 27.68 95.95 54.23
CA LYS A 248 26.82 94.98 53.56
C LYS A 248 27.61 94.36 52.41
N ARG A 249 27.41 93.07 52.15
CA ARG A 249 26.96 92.57 50.83
C ARG A 249 26.58 91.10 50.93
N ASP A 250 25.62 90.77 50.08
CA ASP A 250 25.04 89.45 49.82
C ASP A 250 26.08 88.36 49.53
#